data_AF-A0A9D1PE04-F1
#
_entry.id   AF-A0A9D1PE04-F1
#
_cell.length_a   1.000
_cell.length_b   1.000
_cell.length_c   1.000
_cell.angle_alpha   90.00
_cell.angle_beta   90.00
_cell.angle_gamma   90.00
#
_symmetry.space_group_name_H-M   'P 1'
#
loop_
_entity.id
_entity.type
_entity.pdbx_description
1 polymer ?
#
loop_
_entity_poly.entity_id
_entity_poly.type
_entity_poly.pdbx_seq_one_letter_code
_entity_poly.pdbx_strand_id
1 'polypeptide(L)'
;MNKAGKKEMAVEYTVAGEKECMNVWMEIGAYQKDGNIRIALYSRENGGEAPVMELTEDFGVPLRKNLAFLQEGMAEGEGYAFLQKYELGYLTGEAGRCGVRESQVFEFREEKLRELDPEGYQRFEKIYNQREKEPVQEMPDELKTGIFRWDYGDTEIALYVASYQYGNRLYVEMFSRCEDGVDGWEPFDDLTVNLPGYYLEPDEAYICADFSEDKINFITDYGLGEILPEKGHSGMEEYSLVKFNLEKLAEFDRVGVEKYCASHGIDPSRKQESLSRSEIQNKQR
;
A
#
# COMPACT_ATOMS: atom_id res chain seq x y z
N MET A 1 4.62 20.18 15.80
CA MET A 1 5.91 19.45 15.89
C MET A 1 6.93 20.31 16.61
N ASN A 2 7.58 19.80 17.66
CA ASN A 2 8.70 20.48 18.31
C ASN A 2 9.95 20.29 17.41
N LYS A 3 10.45 21.38 16.83
CA LYS A 3 11.51 21.40 15.80
C LYS A 3 12.91 21.62 16.40
N ALA A 4 13.01 21.85 17.71
CA ALA A 4 14.27 22.13 18.39
C ALA A 4 15.11 20.85 18.54
N GLY A 5 16.33 20.84 18.00
CA GLY A 5 17.31 19.77 18.20
C GLY A 5 17.35 18.66 17.14
N LYS A 6 16.57 18.76 16.06
CA LYS A 6 16.67 17.83 14.92
C LYS A 6 17.92 18.11 14.09
N LYS A 7 18.66 17.06 13.73
CA LYS A 7 19.84 17.17 12.87
C LYS A 7 19.41 17.40 11.41
N GLU A 8 19.97 18.43 10.80
CA GLU A 8 19.74 18.76 9.39
C GLU A 8 20.61 17.86 8.49
N MET A 9 20.01 17.41 7.40
CA MET A 9 20.58 16.55 6.37
C MET A 9 20.27 17.16 5.00
N ALA A 10 20.91 16.67 3.95
CA ALA A 10 20.72 17.14 2.58
C ALA A 10 20.41 15.96 1.67
N VAL A 11 19.26 16.00 1.02
CA VAL A 11 18.86 15.08 -0.05
C VAL A 11 19.23 15.73 -1.38
N GLU A 12 19.95 14.98 -2.20
CA GLU A 12 20.23 15.34 -3.60
C GLU A 12 19.13 14.74 -4.46
N TYR A 13 18.59 15.53 -5.38
CA TYR A 13 17.56 15.08 -6.31
C TYR A 13 17.71 15.79 -7.66
N THR A 14 17.25 15.14 -8.73
CA THR A 14 17.36 15.68 -10.09
C THR A 14 16.02 16.24 -10.58
N VAL A 15 16.02 17.50 -11.03
CA VAL A 15 14.86 18.13 -11.69
C VAL A 15 15.30 18.70 -13.03
N ALA A 16 14.62 18.33 -14.11
CA ALA A 16 14.93 18.78 -15.47
C ALA A 16 16.40 18.57 -15.90
N GLY A 17 17.07 17.55 -15.35
CA GLY A 17 18.48 17.23 -15.63
C GLY A 17 19.50 18.03 -14.80
N GLU A 18 19.04 18.92 -13.92
CA GLU A 18 19.89 19.67 -12.99
C GLU A 18 19.83 19.02 -11.60
N LYS A 19 20.99 18.94 -10.94
CA LYS A 19 21.09 18.42 -9.57
C LYS A 19 20.78 19.52 -8.58
N GLU A 20 19.76 19.29 -7.77
CA GLU A 20 19.34 20.17 -6.69
C GLU A 20 19.60 19.51 -5.33
N CYS A 21 19.57 20.32 -4.28
CA CYS A 21 19.73 19.88 -2.90
C CYS A 21 18.62 20.46 -2.04
N MET A 22 17.98 19.62 -1.23
CA MET A 22 16.98 20.03 -0.27
C MET A 22 17.45 19.69 1.14
N ASN A 23 17.35 20.67 2.04
CA ASN A 23 17.60 20.44 3.45
C ASN A 23 16.41 19.75 4.10
N VAL A 24 16.68 18.64 4.79
CA VAL A 24 15.67 17.82 5.44
C VAL A 24 16.06 17.48 6.87
N TRP A 25 15.08 17.05 7.67
CA TRP A 25 15.33 16.34 8.91
C TRP A 25 14.54 15.03 8.94
N MET A 26 15.03 14.09 9.74
CA MET A 26 14.42 12.79 9.93
C MET A 26 13.40 12.82 11.08
N GLU A 27 12.27 12.16 10.86
CA GLU A 27 11.34 11.77 11.91
C GLU A 27 11.23 10.25 11.96
N ILE A 28 11.43 9.72 13.17
CA ILE A 28 11.28 8.31 13.48
C ILE A 28 9.98 8.13 14.27
N GLY A 29 9.19 7.15 13.84
CA GLY A 29 7.99 6.69 14.51
C GLY A 29 7.84 5.18 14.39
N ALA A 30 6.63 4.71 14.64
CA ALA A 30 6.27 3.31 14.42
C ALA A 30 4.94 3.22 13.69
N TYR A 31 4.83 2.22 12.82
CA TYR A 31 3.54 1.78 12.32
C TYR A 31 2.77 1.14 13.48
N GLN A 32 1.55 1.62 13.72
CA GLN A 32 0.82 1.30 14.96
C GLN A 32 0.38 -0.16 15.03
N LYS A 33 0.16 -0.79 13.88
CA LYS A 33 -0.38 -2.16 13.79
C LYS A 33 0.68 -3.21 14.13
N ASP A 34 1.86 -3.12 13.51
CA ASP A 34 2.92 -4.13 13.61
C ASP A 34 4.12 -3.69 14.47
N GLY A 35 4.13 -2.42 14.88
CA GLY A 35 5.21 -1.81 15.64
C GLY A 35 6.52 -1.64 14.86
N ASN A 36 6.51 -1.82 13.54
CA ASN A 36 7.67 -1.63 12.68
C ASN A 36 8.09 -0.17 12.66
N ILE A 37 9.38 0.07 12.40
CA ILE A 37 9.91 1.42 12.37
C ILE A 37 9.38 2.17 11.15
N ARG A 38 8.82 3.36 11.39
CA ARG A 38 8.48 4.32 10.33
C ARG A 38 9.54 5.40 10.30
N ILE A 39 10.08 5.69 9.12
CA ILE A 39 11.03 6.80 8.94
C ILE A 39 10.59 7.68 7.79
N ALA A 40 10.48 8.98 8.05
CA ALA A 40 10.11 9.98 7.06
C ALA A 40 11.05 11.18 7.10
N LEU A 41 11.21 11.85 5.96
CA LEU A 41 11.98 13.08 5.82
C LEU A 41 11.03 14.26 5.62
N TYR A 42 11.32 15.35 6.32
CA TYR A 42 10.57 16.60 6.24
C TYR A 42 11.50 17.75 5.87
N SER A 43 10.99 18.73 5.13
CA SER A 43 11.73 19.93 4.75
C SER A 43 11.16 21.17 5.42
N ARG A 44 11.96 22.23 5.56
CA ARG A 44 11.42 23.52 6.02
C ARG A 44 10.73 24.26 4.89
N GLU A 45 11.18 23.99 3.67
CA GLU A 45 10.72 24.66 2.45
C GLU A 45 9.26 24.32 2.15
N ASN A 46 8.79 23.14 2.56
CA ASN A 46 7.38 22.74 2.46
C ASN A 46 6.54 23.06 3.72
N GLY A 47 7.06 23.91 4.63
CA GLY A 47 6.41 24.24 5.92
C GLY A 47 6.56 23.16 7.00
N GLY A 48 6.97 21.95 6.64
CA GLY A 48 7.12 20.80 7.54
C GLY A 48 5.79 20.25 8.04
N GLU A 49 4.71 20.44 7.26
CA GLU A 49 3.38 19.91 7.59
C GLU A 49 3.20 18.46 7.10
N ALA A 50 3.81 18.13 5.96
CA ALA A 50 3.82 16.80 5.36
C ALA A 50 5.26 16.36 5.07
N PRO A 51 5.54 15.04 5.08
CA PRO A 51 6.85 14.55 4.67
C PRO A 51 7.09 14.87 3.20
N VAL A 52 8.34 15.20 2.87
CA VAL A 52 8.78 15.30 1.47
C VAL A 52 9.12 13.92 0.89
N MET A 53 9.39 12.94 1.75
CA MET A 53 9.76 11.59 1.39
C MET A 53 9.49 10.64 2.57
N GLU A 54 8.91 9.48 2.32
CA GLU A 54 8.91 8.36 3.27
C GLU A 54 10.08 7.44 2.92
N LEU A 55 10.80 6.92 3.90
CA LEU A 55 11.88 5.95 3.65
C LEU A 55 11.37 4.53 3.77
N THR A 56 10.38 4.32 4.63
CA THR A 56 9.84 3.00 4.94
C THR A 56 8.42 2.86 4.46
N GLU A 57 7.98 1.63 4.23
CA GLU A 57 6.59 1.28 3.98
C GLU A 57 6.11 0.24 5.00
N ASP A 58 4.83 0.30 5.37
CA ASP A 58 4.18 -0.67 6.25
C ASP A 58 3.69 -1.85 5.40
N PHE A 59 4.02 -3.10 5.71
CA PHE A 59 3.41 -4.27 5.05
C PHE A 59 2.49 -5.04 6.00
N GLY A 60 2.23 -4.53 7.21
CA GLY A 60 1.43 -5.19 8.24
C GLY A 60 2.08 -6.45 8.83
N VAL A 61 3.33 -6.74 8.45
CA VAL A 61 4.09 -7.93 8.87
C VAL A 61 5.16 -7.50 9.88
N PRO A 62 5.08 -7.93 11.15
CA PRO A 62 6.05 -7.54 12.17
C PRO A 62 7.48 -8.01 11.83
N LEU A 63 8.44 -7.08 11.76
CA LEU A 63 9.84 -7.34 11.49
C LEU A 63 10.70 -7.33 12.78
N ARG A 64 11.92 -7.85 12.69
CA ARG A 64 12.94 -7.67 13.75
C ARG A 64 13.26 -6.18 13.94
N LYS A 65 13.72 -5.79 15.13
CA LYS A 65 13.93 -4.38 15.50
C LYS A 65 14.86 -3.70 14.49
N ASN A 66 14.50 -2.49 14.05
CA ASN A 66 15.23 -1.69 13.06
C ASN A 66 15.26 -2.24 11.63
N LEU A 67 14.61 -3.37 11.35
CA LEU A 67 14.35 -3.78 9.97
C LEU A 67 13.08 -3.07 9.48
N ALA A 68 13.09 -2.67 8.21
CA ALA A 68 11.93 -2.11 7.55
C ALA A 68 11.91 -2.47 6.07
N PHE A 69 10.71 -2.47 5.48
CA PHE A 69 10.54 -2.39 4.03
C PHE A 69 10.85 -0.98 3.57
N LEU A 70 11.65 -0.85 2.52
CA LEU A 70 11.93 0.43 1.90
C LEU A 70 10.79 0.85 0.96
N GLN A 71 10.47 2.15 0.93
CA GLN A 71 9.58 2.69 -0.09
C GLN A 71 10.17 2.45 -1.49
N GLU A 72 9.34 2.41 -2.52
CA GLU A 72 9.78 2.35 -3.91
C GLU A 72 10.84 3.43 -4.22
N GLY A 73 11.88 3.06 -4.96
CA GLY A 73 13.01 3.94 -5.28
C GLY A 73 14.01 4.18 -4.15
N MET A 74 13.77 3.69 -2.92
CA MET A 74 14.71 3.87 -1.80
C MET A 74 15.83 2.84 -1.75
N ALA A 75 15.66 1.70 -2.42
CA ALA A 75 16.66 0.64 -2.50
C ALA A 75 17.66 0.84 -3.66
N GLU A 76 17.47 1.86 -4.49
CA GLU A 76 18.32 2.18 -5.64
C GLU A 76 18.46 3.70 -5.86
N GLY A 77 19.20 4.08 -6.90
CA GLY A 77 19.29 5.48 -7.35
C GLY A 77 19.66 6.49 -6.26
N GLU A 78 18.99 7.65 -6.30
CA GLU A 78 19.21 8.78 -5.38
C GLU A 78 18.78 8.45 -3.94
N GLY A 79 17.69 7.67 -3.78
CA GLY A 79 17.20 7.24 -2.47
C GLY A 79 18.24 6.39 -1.73
N TYR A 80 18.81 5.39 -2.40
CA TYR A 80 19.85 4.56 -1.81
C TYR A 80 21.16 5.33 -1.59
N ALA A 81 21.53 6.23 -2.52
CA ALA A 81 22.69 7.10 -2.35
C ALA A 81 22.57 7.96 -1.07
N PHE A 82 21.37 8.45 -0.75
CA PHE A 82 21.11 9.15 0.51
C PHE A 82 21.32 8.23 1.74
N LEU A 83 20.76 7.01 1.72
CA LEU A 83 20.95 6.04 2.80
C LEU A 83 22.44 5.72 3.03
N GLN A 84 23.22 5.62 1.96
CA GLN A 84 24.66 5.38 2.01
C GLN A 84 25.45 6.60 2.51
N LYS A 85 25.15 7.80 2.00
CA LYS A 85 25.81 9.07 2.37
C LYS A 85 25.77 9.32 3.88
N TYR A 86 24.69 8.93 4.53
CA TYR A 86 24.50 9.09 5.97
C TYR A 86 24.73 7.82 6.79
N GLU A 87 25.21 6.75 6.14
CA GLU A 87 25.54 5.47 6.76
C GLU A 87 24.37 4.88 7.58
N LEU A 88 23.14 5.02 7.08
CA LEU A 88 21.93 4.74 7.85
C LEU A 88 21.70 3.24 8.10
N GLY A 89 22.34 2.36 7.33
CA GLY A 89 22.11 0.92 7.39
C GLY A 89 22.63 0.18 6.17
N TYR A 90 22.06 -0.99 5.89
CA TYR A 90 22.36 -1.80 4.72
C TYR A 90 21.15 -2.62 4.27
N LEU A 91 21.11 -2.94 2.98
CA LEU A 91 20.18 -3.94 2.43
C LEU A 91 20.54 -5.32 2.97
N THR A 92 19.53 -6.05 3.42
CA THR A 92 19.72 -7.41 4.00
C THR A 92 19.84 -8.49 2.93
N GLY A 93 19.35 -8.23 1.72
CA GLY A 93 19.13 -9.21 0.66
C GLY A 93 17.80 -9.97 0.79
N GLU A 94 17.05 -9.74 1.87
CA GLU A 94 15.67 -10.19 2.02
C GLU A 94 14.72 -9.18 1.33
N ALA A 95 13.59 -9.65 0.81
CA ALA A 95 12.53 -8.82 0.24
C ALA A 95 11.17 -9.38 0.68
N GLY A 96 10.20 -8.50 0.93
CA GLY A 96 8.81 -8.88 1.17
C GLY A 96 7.90 -8.45 0.05
N ARG A 97 6.70 -9.02 0.03
CA ARG A 97 5.73 -8.85 -1.07
C ARG A 97 4.38 -8.31 -0.59
N CYS A 98 3.79 -7.41 -1.36
CA CYS A 98 2.44 -6.86 -1.25
C CYS A 98 1.78 -6.97 -2.63
N GLY A 99 0.97 -8.00 -2.85
CA GLY A 99 0.48 -8.35 -4.18
C GLY A 99 1.64 -8.54 -5.15
N VAL A 100 1.63 -7.81 -6.25
CA VAL A 100 2.70 -7.85 -7.25
C VAL A 100 3.99 -7.11 -6.83
N ARG A 101 3.91 -6.21 -5.83
CA ARG A 101 5.03 -5.35 -5.45
C ARG A 101 5.98 -6.07 -4.49
N GLU A 102 7.26 -6.00 -4.80
CA GLU A 102 8.34 -6.42 -3.91
C GLU A 102 9.03 -5.21 -3.29
N SER A 103 9.31 -5.26 -1.99
CA SER A 103 10.09 -4.25 -1.29
C SER A 103 11.27 -4.88 -0.58
N GLN A 104 12.43 -4.26 -0.76
CA GLN A 104 13.68 -4.70 -0.14
C GLN A 104 13.68 -4.40 1.36
N VAL A 105 14.18 -5.36 2.14
CA VAL A 105 14.33 -5.20 3.58
C VAL A 105 15.69 -4.56 3.90
N PHE A 106 15.63 -3.46 4.64
CA PHE A 106 16.79 -2.69 5.06
C PHE A 106 16.93 -2.70 6.57
N GLU A 107 18.15 -2.94 7.07
CA GLU A 107 18.47 -2.89 8.49
C GLU A 107 19.11 -1.56 8.84
N PHE A 108 18.37 -0.73 9.59
CA PHE A 108 18.85 0.57 10.04
C PHE A 108 19.79 0.43 11.25
N ARG A 109 20.85 1.24 11.27
CA ARG A 109 21.79 1.34 12.39
C ARG A 109 21.16 2.11 13.55
N GLU A 110 20.91 1.40 14.64
CA GLU A 110 20.34 1.95 15.86
C GLU A 110 21.04 3.22 16.35
N GLU A 111 22.38 3.24 16.34
CA GLU A 111 23.15 4.40 16.81
C GLU A 111 22.86 5.66 15.99
N LYS A 112 22.74 5.53 14.66
CA LYS A 112 22.41 6.65 13.77
C LYS A 112 20.97 7.12 13.98
N LEU A 113 20.03 6.19 14.16
CA LEU A 113 18.64 6.51 14.42
C LEU A 113 18.48 7.30 15.74
N ARG A 114 19.17 6.87 16.81
CA ARG A 114 19.19 7.57 18.09
C ARG A 114 19.86 8.95 18.02
N GLU A 115 20.87 9.11 17.16
CA GLU A 115 21.53 10.39 16.92
C GLU A 115 20.60 11.38 16.18
N LEU A 116 19.90 10.90 15.15
CA LEU A 116 19.10 11.73 14.25
C LEU A 116 17.76 12.14 14.85
N ASP A 117 17.12 11.23 15.58
CA ASP A 117 15.85 11.47 16.26
C ASP A 117 15.74 10.69 17.58
N PRO A 118 16.39 11.14 18.66
CA PRO A 118 16.39 10.44 19.93
C PRO A 118 14.98 10.23 20.51
N GLU A 119 14.13 11.26 20.44
CA GLU A 119 12.76 11.19 20.97
C GLU A 119 11.86 10.30 20.11
N GLY A 120 11.96 10.40 18.78
CA GLY A 120 11.22 9.53 17.86
C GLY A 120 11.60 8.08 18.01
N TYR A 121 12.90 7.79 18.13
CA TYR A 121 13.39 6.44 18.37
C TYR A 121 12.90 5.87 19.71
N GLN A 122 12.88 6.67 20.78
CA GLN A 122 12.30 6.24 22.06
C GLN A 122 10.80 5.92 21.95
N ARG A 123 10.03 6.72 21.20
CA ARG A 123 8.61 6.44 20.92
C ARG A 123 8.45 5.14 20.14
N PHE A 124 9.26 4.94 19.11
CA PHE A 124 9.33 3.70 18.34
C PHE A 124 9.60 2.49 19.25
N GLU A 125 10.66 2.55 20.07
CA GLU A 125 11.02 1.44 20.96
C GLU A 125 9.90 1.10 21.94
N LYS A 126 9.19 2.11 22.46
CA LYS A 126 8.06 1.88 23.36
C LYS A 126 6.96 1.08 22.65
N ILE A 127 6.59 1.46 21.43
CA ILE A 127 5.56 0.77 20.65
C ILE A 127 6.03 -0.63 20.27
N TYR A 128 7.26 -0.75 19.75
CA TYR A 128 7.88 -2.02 19.38
C TYR A 128 7.91 -3.03 20.53
N ASN A 129 8.21 -2.58 21.75
CA ASN A 129 8.27 -3.47 22.93
C ASN A 129 6.88 -3.85 23.48
N GLN A 130 5.82 -3.12 23.10
CA GLN A 130 4.45 -3.37 23.53
C GLN A 130 3.65 -4.24 22.56
N ARG A 131 4.17 -4.44 21.34
CA ARG A 131 3.49 -5.26 20.34
C ARG A 131 3.33 -6.70 20.80
N GLU A 132 2.25 -7.33 20.37
CA GLU A 132 2.14 -8.78 20.49
C GLU A 132 3.27 -9.40 19.69
N LYS A 133 4.06 -10.27 20.34
CA LYS A 133 5.05 -11.10 19.66
C LYS A 133 4.30 -12.24 18.97
N GLU A 134 3.45 -11.89 18.01
CA GLU A 134 3.05 -12.88 17.03
C GLU A 134 4.34 -13.43 16.38
N PRO A 135 4.36 -14.71 15.97
CA PRO A 135 5.46 -15.18 15.15
C PRO A 135 5.64 -14.18 14.00
N VAL A 136 6.90 -13.76 13.75
CA VAL A 136 7.23 -12.99 12.54
C VAL A 136 6.62 -13.79 11.40
N GLN A 137 5.53 -13.25 10.82
CA GLN A 137 4.84 -13.96 9.77
C GLN A 137 5.86 -14.12 8.63
N GLU A 138 6.05 -15.37 8.20
CA GLU A 138 6.85 -15.65 7.02
C GLU A 138 6.24 -14.91 5.83
N MET A 139 7.11 -14.24 5.08
CA MET A 139 6.70 -13.44 3.94
C MET A 139 5.96 -14.34 2.95
N PRO A 140 4.89 -13.87 2.28
CA PRO A 140 4.24 -14.66 1.24
C PRO A 140 5.26 -14.90 0.11
N ASP A 141 5.86 -16.10 0.08
CA ASP A 141 6.88 -16.45 -0.91
C ASP A 141 6.29 -16.58 -2.33
N GLU A 142 5.00 -16.94 -2.43
CA GLU A 142 4.32 -17.17 -3.70
C GLU A 142 3.27 -16.09 -3.98
N LEU A 143 3.38 -15.46 -5.14
CA LEU A 143 2.38 -14.55 -5.68
C LEU A 143 1.26 -15.39 -6.26
N LYS A 144 0.03 -15.21 -5.75
CA LYS A 144 -1.13 -15.85 -6.34
C LYS A 144 -1.55 -15.13 -7.60
N THR A 145 -1.78 -15.91 -8.65
CA THR A 145 -2.23 -15.44 -9.96
C THR A 145 -3.53 -16.13 -10.36
N GLY A 146 -4.24 -15.51 -11.28
CA GLY A 146 -5.41 -16.07 -11.95
C GLY A 146 -5.26 -15.98 -13.46
N ILE A 147 -6.02 -16.78 -14.19
CA ILE A 147 -6.08 -16.74 -15.64
C ILE A 147 -7.27 -15.86 -16.03
N PHE A 148 -6.98 -14.72 -16.63
CA PHE A 148 -7.94 -13.82 -17.23
C PHE A 148 -8.18 -14.22 -18.68
N ARG A 149 -9.45 -14.45 -19.02
CA ARG A 149 -9.87 -14.89 -20.35
C ARG A 149 -10.62 -13.75 -21.02
N TRP A 150 -10.11 -13.32 -22.16
CA TRP A 150 -10.60 -12.17 -22.92
C TRP A 150 -10.34 -12.39 -24.41
N ASP A 151 -10.77 -11.46 -25.26
CA ASP A 151 -10.77 -11.60 -26.72
C ASP A 151 -9.40 -11.95 -27.34
N TYR A 152 -8.30 -11.63 -26.66
CA TYR A 152 -6.94 -11.87 -27.15
C TYR A 152 -6.28 -13.14 -26.59
N GLY A 153 -6.96 -13.88 -25.70
CA GLY A 153 -6.49 -15.18 -25.18
C GLY A 153 -6.51 -15.28 -23.65
N ASP A 154 -5.79 -16.28 -23.13
CA ASP A 154 -5.60 -16.48 -21.70
C ASP A 154 -4.36 -15.67 -21.24
N THR A 155 -4.54 -14.78 -20.26
CA THR A 155 -3.48 -13.96 -19.66
C THR A 155 -3.35 -14.27 -18.18
N GLU A 156 -2.13 -14.53 -17.70
CA GLU A 156 -1.87 -14.66 -16.27
C GLU A 156 -1.92 -13.27 -15.62
N ILE A 157 -2.79 -13.11 -14.63
CA ILE A 157 -3.03 -11.86 -13.90
C ILE A 157 -2.69 -12.02 -12.41
N ALA A 158 -1.89 -11.09 -11.91
CA ALA A 158 -1.74 -10.80 -10.48
C ALA A 158 -2.60 -9.58 -10.11
N LEU A 159 -2.99 -9.48 -8.84
CA LEU A 159 -3.74 -8.33 -8.34
C LEU A 159 -2.91 -7.53 -7.34
N TYR A 160 -3.10 -6.21 -7.35
CA TYR A 160 -2.62 -5.29 -6.33
C TYR A 160 -3.79 -4.53 -5.74
N VAL A 161 -3.84 -4.43 -4.41
CA VAL A 161 -4.95 -3.80 -3.69
C VAL A 161 -4.47 -2.54 -2.97
N ALA A 162 -5.16 -1.43 -3.19
CA ALA A 162 -4.92 -0.19 -2.46
C ALA A 162 -6.23 0.59 -2.24
N SER A 163 -6.11 1.89 -2.01
CA SER A 163 -7.25 2.80 -1.88
C SER A 163 -7.13 3.93 -2.90
N TYR A 164 -8.24 4.30 -3.54
CA TYR A 164 -8.29 5.53 -4.32
C TYR A 164 -8.03 6.74 -3.43
N GLN A 165 -7.21 7.67 -3.91
CA GLN A 165 -6.88 8.91 -3.19
C GLN A 165 -8.14 9.70 -2.79
N TYR A 166 -9.14 9.75 -3.67
CA TYR A 166 -10.40 10.43 -3.41
C TYR A 166 -11.46 9.45 -2.90
N GLY A 167 -11.98 9.72 -1.70
CA GLY A 167 -13.02 8.89 -1.08
C GLY A 167 -12.51 7.59 -0.46
N ASN A 168 -11.20 7.31 -0.51
CA ASN A 168 -10.56 6.15 0.10
C ASN A 168 -11.14 4.80 -0.36
N ARG A 169 -11.81 4.72 -1.51
CA ARG A 169 -12.52 3.50 -1.93
C ARG A 169 -11.58 2.40 -2.38
N LEU A 170 -12.07 1.16 -2.37
CA LEU A 170 -11.31 -0.02 -2.80
C LEU A 170 -10.77 0.19 -4.22
N TYR A 171 -9.45 0.09 -4.35
CA TYR A 171 -8.74 0.08 -5.62
C TYR A 171 -8.12 -1.29 -5.83
N VAL A 172 -8.38 -1.90 -6.99
CA VAL A 172 -7.75 -3.14 -7.41
C VAL A 172 -7.21 -2.97 -8.82
N GLU A 173 -5.91 -3.16 -8.97
CA GLU A 173 -5.18 -3.11 -10.24
C GLU A 173 -4.81 -4.53 -10.68
N MET A 174 -4.82 -4.75 -12.00
CA MET A 174 -4.45 -6.01 -12.63
C MET A 174 -3.08 -5.85 -13.28
N PHE A 175 -2.22 -6.85 -13.07
CA PHE A 175 -0.88 -6.91 -13.68
C PHE A 175 -0.73 -8.16 -14.51
N SER A 176 -0.14 -8.05 -15.70
CA SER A 176 0.25 -9.18 -16.54
C SER A 176 1.77 -9.38 -16.54
N ARG A 177 2.21 -10.55 -16.98
CA ARG A 177 3.64 -10.78 -17.26
C ARG A 177 4.10 -9.87 -18.39
N CYS A 178 5.30 -9.31 -18.24
CA CYS A 178 5.93 -8.52 -19.29
C CYS A 178 6.10 -9.35 -20.57
N GLU A 179 5.58 -8.83 -21.69
CA GLU A 179 5.64 -9.52 -22.98
C GLU A 179 7.05 -9.53 -23.61
N ASP A 180 7.91 -8.60 -23.20
CA ASP A 180 9.21 -8.32 -23.82
C ASP A 180 10.37 -9.22 -23.34
N GLY A 181 10.06 -10.23 -22.52
CA GLY A 181 11.03 -11.20 -22.00
C GLY A 181 11.85 -10.69 -20.82
N VAL A 182 11.49 -9.55 -20.24
CA VAL A 182 11.95 -9.14 -18.91
C VAL A 182 11.17 -9.94 -17.86
N ASP A 183 11.86 -10.58 -16.93
CA ASP A 183 11.21 -11.17 -15.77
C ASP A 183 10.59 -10.04 -14.93
N GLY A 184 9.25 -9.96 -14.92
CA GLY A 184 8.55 -8.87 -14.25
C GLY A 184 7.04 -8.91 -14.45
N TRP A 185 6.41 -7.87 -13.90
CA TRP A 185 4.98 -7.61 -14.02
C TRP A 185 4.78 -6.17 -14.50
N GLU A 186 3.85 -5.97 -15.41
CA GLU A 186 3.47 -4.65 -15.92
C GLU A 186 1.98 -4.39 -15.70
N PRO A 187 1.58 -3.11 -15.50
CA PRO A 187 0.17 -2.75 -15.40
C PRO A 187 -0.59 -3.22 -16.65
N PHE A 188 -1.65 -3.99 -16.42
CA PHE A 188 -2.52 -4.49 -17.48
C PHE A 188 -3.74 -3.59 -17.61
N ASP A 189 -4.52 -3.46 -16.53
CA ASP A 189 -5.73 -2.64 -16.47
C ASP A 189 -6.18 -2.45 -15.01
N ASP A 190 -7.05 -1.48 -14.77
CA ASP A 190 -7.77 -1.35 -13.50
C ASP A 190 -8.95 -2.35 -13.46
N LEU A 191 -9.06 -3.13 -12.38
CA LEU A 191 -10.24 -3.97 -12.15
C LEU A 191 -11.42 -3.12 -11.68
N THR A 192 -11.16 -2.18 -10.77
CA THR A 192 -12.17 -1.29 -10.20
C THR A 192 -12.14 0.10 -10.81
N VAL A 193 -13.20 0.89 -10.67
CA VAL A 193 -13.25 2.31 -11.03
C VAL A 193 -13.93 3.14 -9.94
N ASN A 194 -13.41 4.35 -9.67
CA ASN A 194 -13.97 5.24 -8.66
C ASN A 194 -14.99 6.23 -9.25
N LEU A 195 -16.28 5.96 -9.07
CA LEU A 195 -17.35 6.85 -9.55
C LEU A 195 -17.77 7.88 -8.48
N PRO A 196 -17.69 9.20 -8.75
CA PRO A 196 -18.13 10.22 -7.81
C PRO A 196 -19.65 10.21 -7.63
N GLY A 197 -20.15 10.66 -6.47
CA GLY A 197 -21.58 10.85 -6.21
C GLY A 197 -22.36 9.61 -5.77
N TYR A 198 -21.74 8.42 -5.77
CA TYR A 198 -22.31 7.19 -5.23
C TYR A 198 -21.87 6.96 -3.79
N TYR A 199 -22.73 6.36 -2.96
CA TYR A 199 -22.35 5.86 -1.64
C TYR A 199 -22.22 4.34 -1.74
N LEU A 200 -21.04 3.82 -1.44
CA LEU A 200 -20.72 2.40 -1.49
C LEU A 200 -20.32 1.93 -0.10
N GLU A 201 -20.68 0.70 0.23
CA GLU A 201 -20.08 0.04 1.40
C GLU A 201 -18.57 -0.16 1.16
N PRO A 202 -17.75 -0.31 2.21
CA PRO A 202 -16.31 -0.43 2.03
C PRO A 202 -15.86 -1.66 1.20
N ASP A 203 -16.66 -2.71 1.14
CA ASP A 203 -16.40 -3.89 0.30
C ASP A 203 -17.09 -3.79 -1.07
N GLU A 204 -17.73 -2.67 -1.41
CA GLU A 204 -18.37 -2.45 -2.70
C GLU A 204 -17.51 -1.57 -3.63
N ALA A 205 -17.33 -1.99 -4.87
CA ALA A 205 -16.68 -1.18 -5.91
C ALA A 205 -17.30 -1.42 -7.29
N TYR A 206 -17.28 -0.37 -8.12
CA TYR A 206 -17.66 -0.48 -9.52
C TYR A 206 -16.51 -1.10 -10.32
N ILE A 207 -16.86 -1.94 -11.30
CA ILE A 207 -15.90 -2.57 -12.20
C ILE A 207 -15.60 -1.63 -13.36
N CYS A 208 -14.32 -1.49 -13.73
CA CYS A 208 -13.91 -0.68 -14.87
C CYS A 208 -14.63 -1.14 -16.16
N ALA A 209 -15.00 -0.19 -17.03
CA ALA A 209 -15.81 -0.46 -18.22
C ALA A 209 -15.07 -1.29 -19.28
N ASP A 210 -13.75 -1.09 -19.39
CA ASP A 210 -12.90 -1.83 -20.31
C ASP A 210 -12.93 -3.32 -19.96
N PHE A 211 -13.20 -4.17 -20.95
CA PHE A 211 -13.31 -5.64 -20.79
C PHE A 211 -14.23 -6.04 -19.63
N SER A 212 -15.31 -5.29 -19.38
CA SER A 212 -16.13 -5.46 -18.18
C SER A 212 -16.77 -6.84 -18.06
N GLU A 213 -17.18 -7.46 -19.16
CA GLU A 213 -17.70 -8.85 -19.15
C GLU A 213 -16.62 -9.85 -18.70
N ASP A 214 -15.40 -9.73 -19.23
CA ASP A 214 -14.26 -10.58 -18.88
C ASP A 214 -13.83 -10.38 -17.42
N LYS A 215 -13.83 -9.13 -16.93
CA LYS A 215 -13.56 -8.79 -15.53
C LYS A 215 -14.60 -9.39 -14.58
N ILE A 216 -15.88 -9.37 -14.96
CA ILE A 216 -16.96 -10.01 -14.19
C ILE A 216 -16.80 -11.53 -14.19
N ASN A 217 -16.42 -12.13 -15.31
CA ASN A 217 -16.13 -13.57 -15.38
C ASN A 217 -14.94 -13.93 -14.47
N PHE A 218 -13.85 -13.16 -14.50
CA PHE A 218 -12.71 -13.35 -13.63
C PHE A 218 -13.07 -13.26 -12.15
N ILE A 219 -13.85 -12.24 -11.75
CA ILE A 219 -14.36 -12.09 -10.38
C ILE A 219 -15.19 -13.32 -9.98
N THR A 220 -16.02 -13.84 -10.87
CA THR A 220 -16.88 -15.00 -10.62
C THR A 220 -16.06 -16.28 -10.49
N ASP A 221 -15.15 -16.55 -11.44
CA ASP A 221 -14.33 -17.75 -11.52
C ASP A 221 -13.43 -17.92 -10.28
N TYR A 222 -12.91 -16.80 -9.76
CA TYR A 222 -12.04 -16.80 -8.59
C TYR A 222 -12.79 -16.53 -7.28
N GLY A 223 -14.11 -16.32 -7.33
CA GLY A 223 -14.94 -16.03 -6.15
C GLY A 223 -14.58 -14.73 -5.44
N LEU A 224 -14.10 -13.73 -6.18
CA LEU A 224 -13.63 -12.45 -5.67
C LEU A 224 -14.76 -11.52 -5.21
N GLY A 225 -16.02 -11.79 -5.58
CA GLY A 225 -17.14 -10.99 -5.15
C GLY A 225 -18.49 -11.44 -5.71
N GLU A 226 -19.55 -10.81 -5.22
CA GLU A 226 -20.92 -10.94 -5.68
C GLU A 226 -21.29 -9.74 -6.56
N ILE A 227 -21.81 -10.01 -7.77
CA ILE A 227 -22.31 -8.97 -8.66
C ILE A 227 -23.67 -8.51 -8.13
N LEU A 228 -23.78 -7.21 -7.83
CA LEU A 228 -25.02 -6.60 -7.34
C LEU A 228 -25.91 -6.16 -8.51
N PRO A 229 -27.25 -6.12 -8.33
CA PRO A 229 -28.17 -5.68 -9.36
C PRO A 229 -28.07 -4.18 -9.66
N GLU A 230 -27.58 -3.38 -8.71
CA GLU A 230 -27.37 -1.95 -8.91
C GLU A 230 -26.25 -1.66 -9.93
N LYS A 231 -26.45 -0.57 -10.67
CA LYS A 231 -25.50 -0.07 -11.66
C LYS A 231 -25.08 1.36 -11.33
N GLY A 232 -23.84 1.67 -11.65
CA GLY A 232 -23.30 3.02 -11.63
C GLY A 232 -23.37 3.62 -13.03
N HIS A 233 -23.51 4.93 -13.11
CA HIS A 233 -23.52 5.65 -14.37
C HIS A 233 -22.56 6.84 -14.31
N SER A 234 -21.76 6.98 -15.36
CA SER A 234 -20.91 8.14 -15.59
C SER A 234 -20.80 8.40 -17.08
N GLY A 235 -21.12 9.62 -17.53
CA GLY A 235 -21.20 9.92 -18.96
C GLY A 235 -22.28 9.08 -19.66
N MET A 236 -21.88 8.33 -20.69
CA MET A 236 -22.74 7.39 -21.42
C MET A 236 -22.52 5.93 -21.01
N GLU A 237 -21.65 5.69 -20.02
CA GLU A 237 -21.26 4.35 -19.59
C GLU A 237 -22.09 3.87 -18.39
N GLU A 238 -22.30 2.55 -18.33
CA GLU A 238 -22.92 1.84 -17.22
C GLU A 238 -21.89 0.89 -16.60
N TYR A 239 -21.79 0.89 -15.27
CA TYR A 239 -20.78 0.14 -14.53
C TYR A 239 -21.44 -0.87 -13.59
N SER A 240 -20.98 -2.12 -13.64
CA SER A 240 -21.40 -3.18 -12.72
C SER A 240 -20.89 -2.89 -11.31
N LEU A 241 -21.76 -2.98 -10.31
CA LEU A 241 -21.37 -2.93 -8.91
C LEU A 241 -21.05 -4.35 -8.41
N VAL A 242 -19.91 -4.51 -7.74
CA VAL A 242 -19.52 -5.77 -7.11
C VAL A 242 -19.29 -5.55 -5.63
N LYS A 243 -19.84 -6.46 -4.81
CA LYS A 243 -19.48 -6.61 -3.40
C LYS A 243 -18.35 -7.63 -3.29
N PHE A 244 -17.13 -7.16 -3.05
CA PHE A 244 -15.92 -7.97 -2.99
C PHE A 244 -15.88 -8.86 -1.74
N ASN A 245 -15.42 -10.09 -1.94
CA ASN A 245 -14.99 -10.98 -0.87
C ASN A 245 -13.54 -10.63 -0.50
N LEU A 246 -13.36 -9.81 0.52
CA LEU A 246 -12.04 -9.34 0.97
C LEU A 246 -11.13 -10.49 1.43
N GLU A 247 -11.68 -11.58 1.99
CA GLU A 247 -10.88 -12.77 2.34
C GLU A 247 -10.30 -13.44 1.08
N LYS A 248 -11.10 -13.56 0.01
CA LYS A 248 -10.65 -14.12 -1.26
C LYS A 248 -9.68 -13.20 -1.99
N LEU A 249 -9.92 -11.89 -1.93
CA LEU A 249 -9.03 -10.89 -2.50
C LEU A 249 -7.67 -10.87 -1.78
N ALA A 250 -7.66 -11.12 -0.46
CA ALA A 250 -6.43 -11.24 0.33
C ALA A 250 -5.58 -12.47 -0.05
N GLU A 251 -6.13 -13.47 -0.74
CA GLU A 251 -5.33 -14.55 -1.30
C GLU A 251 -4.39 -14.06 -2.41
N PHE A 252 -4.75 -12.96 -3.10
CA PHE A 252 -3.92 -12.31 -4.13
C PHE A 252 -3.02 -11.22 -3.54
N ASP A 253 -3.57 -10.38 -2.66
CA ASP A 253 -2.81 -9.33 -1.97
C ASP A 253 -3.26 -9.14 -0.53
N ARG A 254 -2.74 -9.99 0.36
CA ARG A 254 -3.05 -9.93 1.79
C ARG A 254 -2.69 -8.58 2.40
N VAL A 255 -1.51 -8.05 2.06
CA VAL A 255 -1.00 -6.80 2.65
C VAL A 255 -1.85 -5.61 2.21
N GLY A 256 -2.17 -5.52 0.91
CA GLY A 256 -3.02 -4.47 0.36
C GLY A 256 -4.43 -4.50 0.96
N VAL A 257 -5.05 -5.68 1.08
CA VAL A 257 -6.37 -5.82 1.72
C VAL A 257 -6.31 -5.46 3.20
N GLU A 258 -5.29 -5.88 3.94
CA GLU A 258 -5.15 -5.53 5.36
C GLU A 258 -4.99 -4.03 5.59
N LYS A 259 -4.21 -3.35 4.75
CA LYS A 259 -4.08 -1.87 4.76
C LYS A 259 -5.42 -1.20 4.49
N TYR A 260 -6.12 -1.69 3.46
CA TYR A 260 -7.45 -1.20 3.07
C TYR A 260 -8.45 -1.35 4.23
N CYS A 261 -8.54 -2.54 4.81
CA CYS A 261 -9.43 -2.83 5.95
C CYS A 261 -9.12 -1.95 7.16
N ALA A 262 -7.84 -1.76 7.50
CA ALA A 262 -7.43 -0.93 8.61
C ALA A 262 -7.85 0.54 8.45
N SER A 263 -7.75 1.10 7.23
CA SER A 263 -8.16 2.49 6.97
C SER A 263 -9.68 2.70 7.01
N HIS A 264 -10.46 1.62 6.92
CA HIS A 264 -11.92 1.62 6.97
C HIS A 264 -12.51 1.07 8.28
N GLY A 265 -11.67 0.61 9.22
CA GLY A 265 -12.13 -0.02 10.46
C GLY A 265 -12.86 -1.35 10.23
N ILE A 266 -12.54 -2.07 9.15
CA ILE A 266 -13.11 -3.37 8.81
C ILE A 266 -12.29 -4.47 9.48
N ASP A 267 -12.97 -5.45 10.06
CA ASP A 267 -12.37 -6.73 10.43
C ASP A 267 -12.66 -7.74 9.31
N PRO A 268 -11.65 -8.15 8.52
CA PRO A 268 -11.85 -9.04 7.38
C PRO A 268 -12.31 -10.45 7.79
N SER A 269 -12.15 -10.84 9.06
CA SER A 269 -12.55 -12.16 9.58
C SER A 269 -14.01 -12.21 10.09
N ARG A 270 -14.66 -11.05 10.18
CA ARG A 270 -16.03 -10.93 10.69
C ARG A 270 -16.99 -10.97 9.51
N LYS A 271 -17.83 -12.02 9.43
CA LYS A 271 -19.02 -11.99 8.57
C LYS A 271 -19.83 -10.76 8.93
N GLN A 272 -19.81 -9.74 8.07
CA GLN A 272 -20.60 -8.54 8.28
C GLN A 272 -22.08 -8.90 8.17
N GLU A 273 -22.83 -8.69 9.25
CA GLU A 273 -24.28 -8.66 9.17
C GLU A 273 -24.67 -7.44 8.34
N SER A 274 -25.36 -7.67 7.21
CA SER A 274 -25.86 -6.59 6.37
C SER A 274 -26.92 -5.79 7.13
N LEU A 275 -26.59 -4.55 7.50
CA LEU A 275 -27.62 -3.57 7.83
C LEU A 275 -28.35 -3.21 6.53
N SER A 276 -29.67 -3.12 6.59
CA SER A 276 -30.44 -2.75 5.40
C SER A 276 -30.17 -1.30 5.02
N ARG A 277 -30.03 -0.99 3.73
CA ARG A 277 -29.76 0.39 3.22
C ARG A 277 -30.78 1.43 3.72
N SER A 278 -32.00 1.01 4.09
CA SER A 278 -33.04 1.85 4.68
C SER A 278 -32.75 2.30 6.12
N GLU A 279 -31.95 1.55 6.88
CA GLU A 279 -31.56 1.89 8.26
C GLU A 279 -30.40 2.90 8.30
N ILE A 280 -29.53 2.88 7.29
CA ILE A 280 -28.42 3.82 7.14
C ILE A 280 -28.93 5.21 6.74
N GLN A 281 -29.90 5.28 5.82
CA GLN A 281 -30.50 6.55 5.39
C GLN A 281 -31.35 7.22 6.49
N ASN A 282 -31.95 6.45 7.40
CA ASN A 282 -32.80 7.01 8.46
C ASN A 282 -32.03 7.52 9.70
N LYS A 283 -30.74 7.18 9.86
CA LYS A 283 -29.91 7.70 10.97
C LYS A 283 -29.35 9.11 10.72
N GLN A 284 -29.61 9.69 9.56
CA GLN A 284 -29.07 11.01 9.17
C GLN A 284 -30.17 12.01 8.77
N ARG A 285 -31.41 11.81 9.26
CA ARG A 285 -32.45 12.85 9.31
C ARG A 285 -32.64 13.39 10.71
#